data_AF-A0A2S5LIG0-F1
#
_entry.id   AF-A0A2S5LIG0-F1
#
_cell.length_a   1.000
_cell.length_b   1.000
_cell.length_c   1.000
_cell.angle_alpha   90.00
_cell.angle_beta   90.00
_cell.angle_gamma   90.00
#
_symmetry.space_group_name_H-M   'P 1'
#
loop_
_entity.id
_entity.type
_entity.pdbx_description
1 polymer ?
#
loop_
_entity_poly.entity_id
_entity_poly.type
_entity_poly.pdbx_seq_one_letter_code
_entity_poly.pdbx_strand_id
1 'polypeptide(L)'
;MRFNIRFKPAWLSKLPVILLVIIVFLMLGASYQLYVWNRAVHLNKAFDNKTLIKQSLKSTEYQRAYSVGYLQAALQKPHLAAKAYALAEASNDAEIRARAKYALGNVYFDLSLQSANIAAGGAHQQAVAQIELAREAYKGALRLKPNLYAARYNLELLDRLSPEKRTQGWQAETDGVTLQPFKRNGTAMMKDNTRRGLP
;
A
#
# COMPACT_ATOMS: atom_id res chain seq x y z
N MET A 1 -34.12 14.52 76.31
CA MET A 1 -32.65 14.51 76.19
C MET A 1 -32.30 13.85 74.85
N ARG A 2 -31.88 14.59 73.82
CA ARG A 2 -31.58 14.04 72.49
C ARG A 2 -30.11 13.64 72.42
N PHE A 3 -29.83 12.34 72.39
CA PHE A 3 -28.49 11.81 72.10
C PHE A 3 -28.24 11.87 70.59
N ASN A 4 -27.25 12.66 70.18
CA ASN A 4 -26.85 12.82 68.79
C ASN A 4 -25.55 12.03 68.56
N ILE A 5 -25.67 10.73 68.25
CA ILE A 5 -24.52 9.87 67.99
C ILE A 5 -24.17 9.96 66.50
N ARG A 6 -23.17 10.78 66.15
CA ARG A 6 -22.61 10.85 64.80
C ARG A 6 -21.65 9.68 64.57
N PHE A 7 -22.15 8.58 64.02
CA PHE A 7 -21.30 7.55 63.41
C PHE A 7 -20.63 8.15 62.15
N LYS A 8 -19.36 8.54 62.24
CA LYS A 8 -18.55 8.83 61.04
C LYS A 8 -17.99 7.50 60.54
N PRO A 9 -18.46 6.96 59.40
CA PRO A 9 -17.92 5.70 58.88
C PRO A 9 -16.42 5.83 58.58
N ALA A 10 -15.63 4.81 58.94
CA ALA A 10 -14.16 4.84 58.91
C ALA A 10 -13.57 5.17 57.52
N TRP A 11 -14.30 4.87 56.43
CA TRP A 11 -13.89 5.20 55.07
C TRP A 11 -13.75 6.72 54.80
N LEU A 12 -14.48 7.58 55.52
CA LEU A 12 -14.39 9.05 55.38
C LEU A 12 -12.97 9.55 55.73
N SER A 13 -12.27 8.86 56.62
CA SER A 13 -10.88 9.19 56.97
C SER A 13 -9.88 8.85 55.86
N LYS A 14 -10.23 7.92 54.97
CA LYS A 14 -9.39 7.47 53.85
C LYS A 14 -9.71 8.19 52.54
N LEU A 15 -10.86 8.87 52.44
CA LEU A 15 -11.24 9.69 51.29
C LEU A 15 -10.15 10.66 50.80
N PRO A 16 -9.45 11.46 51.64
CA PRO A 16 -8.43 12.38 51.13
C PRO A 16 -7.27 11.64 50.45
N VAL A 17 -6.88 10.47 50.97
CA VAL A 17 -5.82 9.64 50.38
C VAL A 17 -6.27 9.06 49.05
N ILE A 18 -7.50 8.54 48.98
CA ILE A 18 -8.07 7.99 47.74
C ILE A 18 -8.15 9.08 46.66
N LEU A 19 -8.63 10.28 47.02
CA LEU A 19 -8.69 11.42 46.11
C LEU A 19 -7.30 11.84 45.62
N LEU A 20 -6.30 11.88 46.52
CA LEU A 20 -4.92 12.20 46.13
C LEU A 20 -4.38 11.19 45.13
N VAL A 21 -4.59 9.89 45.34
CA VAL A 21 -4.17 8.84 44.40
C VAL A 21 -4.84 9.02 43.04
N ILE A 22 -6.15 9.27 43.01
CA ILE A 22 -6.88 9.53 41.75
C ILE A 22 -6.31 10.76 41.05
N ILE A 23 -6.06 11.85 41.78
CA ILE A 23 -5.49 13.08 41.21
C ILE A 23 -4.11 12.81 40.61
N VAL A 24 -3.25 12.04 41.28
CA VAL A 24 -1.92 11.67 40.76
C VAL A 24 -2.05 10.85 39.48
N PHE A 25 -2.95 9.87 39.43
CA PHE A 25 -3.21 9.09 38.21
C PHE A 25 -3.73 9.96 37.06
N LEU A 26 -4.64 10.89 37.34
CA LEU A 26 -5.15 11.85 36.35
C LEU A 26 -4.05 12.78 35.85
N MET A 27 -3.17 13.28 36.73
CA MET A 27 -2.05 14.13 36.35
C MET A 27 -1.03 13.39 35.47
N LEU A 28 -0.74 12.12 35.77
CA LEU A 28 0.12 11.27 34.94
C LEU A 28 -0.52 11.04 33.55
N GLY A 29 -1.81 10.74 33.50
CA GLY A 29 -2.56 10.59 32.26
C GLY A 29 -2.57 11.86 31.41
N ALA A 30 -2.81 13.02 32.04
CA ALA A 30 -2.80 14.32 31.36
C ALA A 30 -1.41 14.67 30.82
N SER A 31 -0.36 14.39 31.60
CA SER A 31 1.04 14.61 31.19
C SER A 31 1.41 13.75 29.97
N TYR A 32 0.98 12.49 29.97
CA TYR A 32 1.17 11.59 28.83
C TYR A 32 0.41 12.07 27.57
N GLN A 33 -0.84 12.48 27.71
CA GLN A 33 -1.63 13.04 26.62
C GLN A 33 -0.98 14.31 26.03
N LEU A 34 -0.50 15.22 26.88
CA LEU A 34 0.20 16.42 26.46
C LEU A 34 1.49 16.09 25.68
N TYR A 35 2.21 15.06 26.12
CA TYR A 35 3.40 14.57 25.43
C TYR A 35 3.07 14.05 24.01
N VAL A 36 2.03 13.22 23.88
CA VAL A 36 1.56 12.70 22.59
C VAL A 36 1.10 13.83 21.69
N TRP A 37 0.35 14.80 22.23
CA TRP A 37 -0.11 15.97 21.49
C TRP A 37 1.07 16.79 20.93
N ASN A 38 2.06 17.11 21.76
CA ASN A 38 3.23 17.87 21.32
C ASN A 38 3.99 17.14 20.20
N ARG A 39 4.16 15.81 20.33
CA ARG A 39 4.75 15.00 19.24
C ARG A 39 3.93 15.10 17.95
N ALA A 40 2.61 14.99 18.03
CA ALA A 40 1.72 15.08 16.88
C ALA A 40 1.80 16.46 16.21
N VAL A 41 1.83 17.55 16.99
CA VAL A 41 1.99 18.92 16.48
C VAL A 41 3.32 19.08 15.73
N HIS A 42 4.42 18.56 16.28
CA HIS A 42 5.72 18.60 15.59
C HIS A 42 5.70 17.82 14.26
N LEU A 43 5.06 16.65 14.23
CA LEU A 43 4.91 15.86 12.99
C LEU A 43 4.03 16.57 11.96
N ASN A 44 2.92 17.17 12.37
CA ASN A 44 2.03 17.91 11.48
C ASN A 44 2.75 19.12 10.87
N LYS A 45 3.48 19.89 11.69
CA LYS A 45 4.33 20.98 11.19
C LYS A 45 5.37 20.49 10.18
N ALA A 46 6.00 19.35 10.44
CA ALA A 46 6.99 18.74 9.54
C ALA A 46 6.38 18.20 8.23
N PHE A 47 5.11 17.79 8.28
CA PHE A 47 4.33 17.39 7.12
C PHE A 47 3.96 18.61 6.27
N ASP A 48 3.40 19.65 6.90
CA ASP A 48 2.97 20.89 6.23
C ASP A 48 4.12 21.60 5.53
N ASN A 49 5.28 21.70 6.19
CA ASN A 49 6.48 22.33 5.63
C ASN A 49 7.31 21.39 4.73
N LYS A 50 6.85 20.14 4.49
CA LYS A 50 7.50 19.11 3.68
C LYS A 50 8.91 18.70 4.14
N THR A 51 9.34 19.09 5.34
CA THR A 51 10.67 18.72 5.88
C THR A 51 10.75 17.24 6.21
N LEU A 52 9.62 16.57 6.39
CA LEU A 52 9.53 15.13 6.64
C LEU A 52 10.25 14.30 5.56
N ILE A 53 10.27 14.77 4.31
CA ILE A 53 10.93 14.09 3.18
C ILE A 53 12.45 14.10 3.32
N LYS A 54 13.03 15.13 3.94
CA LYS A 54 14.49 15.31 4.06
C LYS A 54 15.11 14.43 5.15
N GLN A 55 14.29 13.91 6.05
CA GLN A 55 14.74 13.18 7.22
C GLN A 55 14.82 11.68 6.90
N SER A 56 15.79 10.97 7.47
CA SER A 56 15.92 9.53 7.26
C SER A 56 14.74 8.78 7.89
N LEU A 57 14.15 7.88 7.10
CA LEU A 57 13.10 6.96 7.55
C LEU A 57 13.73 5.78 8.27
N LYS A 58 13.36 5.57 9.53
CA LYS A 58 13.70 4.33 10.25
C LYS A 58 12.75 3.22 9.85
N SER A 59 13.23 1.97 9.88
CA SER A 59 12.46 0.80 9.46
C SER A 59 11.21 0.52 10.32
N THR A 60 11.12 1.12 11.51
CA THR A 60 10.01 0.93 12.47
C THR A 60 8.97 2.06 12.44
N GLU A 61 9.20 3.12 11.66
CA GLU A 61 8.35 4.33 11.65
C GLU A 61 7.29 4.28 10.54
N TYR A 62 6.40 3.29 10.60
CA TYR A 62 5.44 3.01 9.52
C TYR A 62 4.46 4.14 9.21
N GLN A 63 3.91 4.81 10.22
CA GLN A 63 3.01 5.95 10.02
C GLN A 63 3.73 7.11 9.34
N ARG A 64 4.97 7.37 9.74
CA ARG A 64 5.81 8.39 9.11
C ARG A 64 6.16 8.02 7.68
N ALA A 65 6.48 6.75 7.42
CA ALA A 65 6.72 6.24 6.07
C ALA A 65 5.49 6.44 5.18
N TYR A 66 4.28 6.19 5.69
CA TYR A 66 3.04 6.48 4.98
C TYR A 66 2.91 7.97 4.65
N SER A 67 3.14 8.85 5.63
CA SER A 67 3.08 10.30 5.41
C SER A 67 4.13 10.81 4.41
N VAL A 68 5.34 10.26 4.43
CA VAL A 68 6.37 10.57 3.42
C VAL A 68 5.92 10.09 2.04
N GLY A 69 5.35 8.88 1.94
CA GLY A 69 4.79 8.36 0.68
C GLY A 69 3.70 9.27 0.12
N TYR A 70 2.80 9.76 0.98
CA TYR A 70 1.75 10.69 0.61
C TYR A 70 2.28 12.00 0.04
N LEU A 71 3.28 12.61 0.70
CA LEU A 71 3.91 13.82 0.20
C LEU A 71 4.66 13.59 -1.12
N GLN A 72 5.35 12.46 -1.26
CA GLN A 72 6.06 12.13 -2.50
C GLN A 72 5.10 11.90 -3.68
N ALA A 73 3.96 11.26 -3.43
CA ALA A 73 2.90 11.10 -4.43
C ALA A 73 2.34 12.46 -4.87
N ALA A 74 2.07 13.36 -3.91
CA ALA A 74 1.62 14.73 -4.20
C ALA A 74 2.66 15.56 -4.99
N LEU A 75 3.95 15.25 -4.85
CA LEU A 75 5.05 15.85 -5.61
C LEU A 75 5.28 15.16 -6.97
N GLN A 76 4.40 14.25 -7.40
CA GLN A 76 4.53 13.47 -8.63
C GLN A 76 5.85 12.67 -8.71
N LYS A 77 6.31 12.14 -7.58
CA LYS A 77 7.50 11.28 -7.48
C LYS A 77 7.09 9.84 -7.16
N PRO A 78 6.44 9.12 -8.09
CA PRO A 78 5.81 7.83 -7.81
C PRO A 78 6.79 6.76 -7.31
N HIS A 79 8.02 6.72 -7.83
CA HIS A 79 9.02 5.75 -7.35
C HIS A 79 9.41 5.97 -5.87
N LEU A 80 9.56 7.22 -5.45
CA LEU A 80 9.86 7.55 -4.05
C LEU A 80 8.64 7.28 -3.16
N ALA A 81 7.44 7.58 -3.65
CA ALA A 81 6.19 7.27 -2.98
C ALA A 81 6.03 5.76 -2.75
N ALA A 82 6.24 4.95 -3.80
CA ALA A 82 6.17 3.49 -3.73
C ALA A 82 7.15 2.94 -2.68
N LYS A 83 8.40 3.41 -2.66
CA LYS A 83 9.39 2.97 -1.66
C LYS A 83 8.94 3.28 -0.24
N ALA A 84 8.39 4.47 0.00
CA ALA A 84 7.92 4.87 1.33
C ALA A 84 6.67 4.09 1.75
N TYR A 85 5.73 3.85 0.83
CA TYR A 85 4.55 3.04 1.13
C TYR A 85 4.88 1.55 1.32
N ALA A 86 5.84 0.99 0.60
CA ALA A 86 6.32 -0.37 0.84
C ALA A 86 6.89 -0.54 2.26
N LEU A 87 7.58 0.50 2.77
CA LEU A 87 8.00 0.50 4.17
C LEU A 87 6.78 0.54 5.12
N ALA A 88 5.78 1.37 4.84
CA ALA A 88 4.56 1.44 5.65
C ALA A 88 3.74 0.13 5.62
N GLU A 89 3.73 -0.58 4.50
CA GLU A 89 3.08 -1.89 4.32
C GLU A 89 3.68 -2.97 5.24
N ALA A 90 4.95 -2.84 5.62
CA ALA A 90 5.62 -3.75 6.55
C ALA A 90 5.19 -3.57 8.02
N SER A 91 4.24 -2.66 8.30
CA SER A 91 3.68 -2.48 9.64
C SER A 91 3.03 -3.78 10.14
N ASN A 92 2.95 -3.97 11.47
CA ASN A 92 2.13 -5.00 12.07
C ASN A 92 0.66 -4.57 12.25
N ASP A 93 0.37 -3.28 12.14
CA ASP A 93 -0.98 -2.73 12.26
C ASP A 93 -1.76 -2.93 10.96
N ALA A 94 -2.81 -3.77 11.00
CA ALA A 94 -3.63 -4.08 9.85
C ALA A 94 -4.23 -2.84 9.16
N GLU A 95 -4.56 -1.79 9.91
CA GLU A 95 -5.13 -0.55 9.37
C GLU A 95 -4.07 0.22 8.56
N ILE A 96 -2.86 0.36 9.10
CA ILE A 96 -1.74 1.02 8.40
C ILE A 96 -1.37 0.24 7.14
N ARG A 97 -1.24 -1.09 7.26
CA ARG A 97 -0.94 -1.97 6.13
C ARG A 97 -1.98 -1.87 5.03
N ALA A 98 -3.28 -1.89 5.37
CA ALA A 98 -4.37 -1.79 4.41
C ALA A 98 -4.31 -0.45 3.65
N ARG A 99 -4.10 0.66 4.37
CA ARG A 99 -3.95 1.99 3.77
C ARG A 99 -2.70 2.07 2.88
N ALA A 100 -1.57 1.54 3.32
CA ALA A 100 -0.33 1.52 2.56
C ALA A 100 -0.48 0.70 1.26
N LYS A 101 -1.12 -0.47 1.31
CA LYS A 101 -1.45 -1.28 0.13
C LYS A 101 -2.37 -0.54 -0.85
N TYR A 102 -3.41 0.11 -0.34
CA TYR A 102 -4.28 0.94 -1.19
C TYR A 102 -3.50 2.07 -1.86
N ALA A 103 -2.64 2.77 -1.11
CA ALA A 103 -1.82 3.85 -1.65
C ALA A 103 -0.77 3.36 -2.68
N LEU A 104 -0.17 2.18 -2.45
CA LEU A 104 0.67 1.50 -3.45
C LEU A 104 -0.09 1.20 -4.72
N GLY A 105 -1.33 0.71 -4.60
CA GLY A 105 -2.21 0.47 -5.74
C GLY A 105 -2.40 1.72 -6.60
N ASN A 106 -2.66 2.87 -5.96
CA ASN A 106 -2.78 4.15 -6.66
C ASN A 106 -1.47 4.54 -7.37
N VAL A 107 -0.33 4.41 -6.69
CA VAL A 107 0.98 4.74 -7.27
C VAL A 107 1.33 3.84 -8.45
N TYR A 108 1.06 2.53 -8.37
CA TYR A 108 1.29 1.62 -9.49
C TYR A 108 0.36 1.90 -10.66
N PHE A 109 -0.89 2.29 -10.38
CA PHE A 109 -1.80 2.70 -11.43
C PHE A 109 -1.31 3.96 -12.15
N ASP A 110 -0.86 4.99 -11.41
CA ASP A 110 -0.27 6.19 -12.00
C ASP A 110 0.97 5.88 -12.85
N LEU A 111 1.85 5.00 -12.35
CA LEU A 111 3.00 4.52 -13.10
C LEU A 111 2.57 3.83 -14.40
N SER A 112 1.51 3.02 -14.37
CA SER A 112 0.99 2.34 -15.57
C SER A 112 0.52 3.31 -16.65
N LEU A 113 -0.07 4.44 -16.25
CA LEU A 113 -0.50 5.49 -17.17
C LEU A 113 0.72 6.19 -17.80
N GLN A 114 1.79 6.40 -17.03
CA GLN A 114 3.06 6.96 -17.54
C GLN A 114 3.73 5.99 -18.51
N SER A 115 3.85 4.71 -18.14
CA SER A 115 4.48 3.68 -18.99
C SER A 115 3.66 3.34 -20.23
N ALA A 116 2.35 3.60 -20.24
CA ALA A 116 1.52 3.42 -21.43
C ALA A 116 1.75 4.50 -22.51
N ASN A 117 2.40 5.62 -22.17
CA ASN A 117 2.69 6.68 -23.12
C ASN A 117 3.93 6.35 -23.97
N ILE A 118 3.72 5.58 -25.04
CA ILE A 118 4.78 5.16 -25.97
C ILE A 118 5.50 6.36 -26.59
N ALA A 119 4.78 7.43 -26.92
CA ALA A 119 5.37 8.65 -27.49
C ALA A 119 6.35 9.35 -26.54
N ALA A 120 6.23 9.14 -25.23
CA ALA A 120 7.15 9.63 -24.21
C ALA A 120 8.22 8.59 -23.80
N GLY A 121 8.42 7.54 -24.59
CA GLY A 121 9.38 6.47 -24.31
C GLY A 121 8.88 5.39 -23.35
N GLY A 122 7.56 5.31 -23.12
CA GLY A 122 6.92 4.25 -22.35
C GLY A 122 6.98 2.88 -23.05
N ALA A 123 6.77 1.82 -22.28
CA ALA A 123 6.73 0.45 -22.77
C ALA A 123 5.42 -0.24 -22.32
N HIS A 124 4.69 -0.82 -23.28
CA HIS A 124 3.42 -1.49 -23.01
C HIS A 124 3.55 -2.62 -21.98
N GLN A 125 4.60 -3.44 -22.08
CA GLN A 125 4.88 -4.51 -21.11
C GLN A 125 5.04 -3.97 -19.68
N GLN A 126 5.71 -2.83 -19.51
CA GLN A 126 5.88 -2.19 -18.21
C GLN A 126 4.54 -1.66 -17.66
N ALA A 127 3.70 -1.08 -18.52
CA ALA A 127 2.37 -0.63 -18.13
C ALA A 127 1.48 -1.79 -17.67
N VAL A 128 1.52 -2.93 -18.37
CA VAL A 128 0.79 -4.15 -17.99
C VAL A 128 1.27 -4.67 -16.63
N ALA A 129 2.59 -4.77 -16.42
CA ALA A 129 3.14 -5.20 -15.14
C ALA A 129 2.70 -4.30 -13.97
N GLN A 130 2.67 -2.98 -14.19
CA GLN A 130 2.23 -2.02 -13.19
C GLN A 130 0.72 -2.10 -12.90
N ILE A 131 -0.12 -2.40 -13.90
CA ILE A 131 -1.55 -2.68 -13.68
C ILE A 131 -1.73 -3.91 -12.78
N GLU A 132 -0.97 -4.98 -13.01
CA GLU A 132 -1.06 -6.18 -12.18
C GLU A 132 -0.58 -5.94 -10.74
N LEU A 133 0.48 -5.14 -10.56
CA LEU A 133 0.90 -4.68 -9.23
C LEU A 133 -0.19 -3.85 -8.54
N ALA A 134 -0.85 -2.95 -9.26
CA ALA A 134 -1.95 -2.14 -8.73
C ALA A 134 -3.11 -3.03 -8.26
N ARG A 135 -3.50 -4.01 -9.11
CA ARG A 135 -4.54 -5.00 -8.83
C ARG A 135 -4.25 -5.78 -7.55
N GLU A 136 -3.06 -6.35 -7.41
CA GLU A 136 -2.71 -7.14 -6.23
C GLU A 136 -2.62 -6.30 -4.97
N ALA A 137 -2.18 -5.04 -5.08
CA ALA A 137 -2.17 -4.10 -3.97
C ALA A 137 -3.60 -3.78 -3.49
N TYR A 138 -4.54 -3.48 -4.39
CA TYR A 138 -5.95 -3.24 -4.01
C TYR A 138 -6.61 -4.48 -3.40
N LYS A 139 -6.45 -5.65 -4.01
CA LYS A 139 -6.93 -6.91 -3.42
C LYS A 139 -6.33 -7.14 -2.05
N GLY A 140 -5.03 -6.89 -1.89
CA GLY A 140 -4.33 -7.00 -0.61
C GLY A 140 -4.89 -6.05 0.45
N ALA A 141 -5.24 -4.81 0.07
CA ALA A 141 -5.89 -3.86 0.96
C ALA A 141 -7.27 -4.37 1.40
N LEU A 142 -8.07 -4.91 0.48
CA LEU A 142 -9.41 -5.46 0.76
C LEU A 142 -9.38 -6.75 1.59
N ARG A 143 -8.33 -7.58 1.47
CA ARG A 143 -8.13 -8.76 2.36
C ARG A 143 -7.94 -8.34 3.82
N LEU A 144 -7.27 -7.21 4.06
CA LEU A 144 -7.04 -6.67 5.40
C LEU A 144 -8.23 -5.85 5.91
N LYS A 145 -8.85 -5.06 5.02
CA LYS A 145 -9.98 -4.19 5.33
C LYS A 145 -11.07 -4.31 4.24
N PRO A 146 -12.02 -5.26 4.39
CA PRO A 146 -13.05 -5.52 3.39
C PRO A 146 -13.96 -4.32 3.09
N ASN A 147 -14.14 -3.43 4.08
CA ASN A 147 -15.00 -2.24 3.98
C ASN A 147 -14.26 -1.00 3.43
N LEU A 148 -13.05 -1.16 2.88
CA LEU A 148 -12.30 -0.06 2.25
C LEU A 148 -12.89 0.26 0.86
N TYR A 149 -14.00 0.99 0.84
CA TYR A 149 -14.75 1.31 -0.38
C TYR A 149 -13.89 1.93 -1.49
N ALA A 150 -12.95 2.80 -1.14
CA ALA A 150 -12.04 3.42 -2.12
C ALA A 150 -11.19 2.38 -2.87
N ALA A 151 -10.69 1.35 -2.18
CA ALA A 151 -9.93 0.27 -2.82
C ALA A 151 -10.83 -0.61 -3.69
N ARG A 152 -12.07 -0.87 -3.26
CA ARG A 152 -13.06 -1.60 -4.08
C ARG A 152 -13.39 -0.85 -5.36
N TYR A 153 -13.71 0.43 -5.26
CA TYR A 153 -13.98 1.29 -6.41
C TYR A 153 -12.79 1.32 -7.39
N ASN A 154 -11.56 1.54 -6.90
CA ASN A 154 -10.39 1.60 -7.77
C ASN A 154 -10.07 0.24 -8.42
N LEU A 155 -10.32 -0.88 -7.73
CA LEU A 155 -10.18 -2.21 -8.31
C LEU A 155 -11.20 -2.44 -9.43
N GLU A 156 -12.47 -2.09 -9.21
CA GLU A 156 -13.51 -2.19 -10.23
C GLU A 156 -13.19 -1.31 -11.45
N LEU A 157 -12.69 -0.09 -11.23
CA LEU A 157 -12.24 0.80 -12.29
C LEU A 157 -11.09 0.17 -13.09
N LEU A 158 -10.08 -0.36 -12.40
CA LEU A 158 -8.94 -1.04 -13.02
C LEU A 158 -9.40 -2.24 -13.87
N ASP A 159 -10.38 -2.99 -13.38
CA ASP A 159 -10.94 -4.17 -14.05
C ASP A 159 -11.65 -3.82 -15.34
N ARG A 160 -12.38 -2.69 -15.35
CA ARG A 160 -13.03 -2.14 -16.55
C ARG A 160 -12.04 -1.60 -17.58
N LEU A 161 -10.90 -1.08 -17.14
CA LEU A 161 -9.83 -0.59 -18.04
C LEU A 161 -8.97 -1.72 -18.62
N SER A 162 -8.96 -2.89 -17.98
CA SER A 162 -8.12 -4.03 -18.35
C SER A 162 -8.57 -4.96 -19.51
N PRO A 163 -9.81 -4.96 -20.05
CA PRO A 163 -10.20 -5.91 -21.09
C PRO A 163 -9.48 -5.66 -22.42
N GLU A 164 -9.44 -4.41 -22.90
CA GLU A 164 -8.87 -4.04 -24.21
C GLU A 164 -7.33 -4.03 -24.21
N LYS A 165 -6.71 -3.63 -23.09
CA LYS A 165 -5.24 -3.59 -22.97
C LYS A 165 -4.59 -4.97 -22.82
N ARG A 166 -5.33 -5.95 -22.27
CA ARG A 166 -4.88 -7.35 -22.23
C ARG A 166 -4.70 -7.89 -23.65
N THR A 167 -5.67 -7.69 -24.53
CA THR A 167 -5.62 -8.16 -25.93
C THR A 167 -4.58 -7.45 -26.79
N GLN A 168 -4.30 -6.16 -26.56
CA GLN A 168 -3.31 -5.41 -27.35
C GLN A 168 -1.87 -5.86 -27.12
N GLY A 169 -1.52 -6.30 -25.91
CA GLY A 169 -0.18 -6.83 -25.61
C GLY A 169 0.12 -8.15 -26.35
N TRP A 170 -0.90 -9.00 -26.50
CA TRP A 170 -0.77 -10.23 -27.28
C TRP A 170 -0.64 -9.95 -28.78
N GLN A 171 -1.34 -8.95 -29.32
CA GLN A 171 -1.27 -8.60 -30.74
C GLN A 171 0.09 -8.04 -31.14
N ALA A 172 0.70 -7.19 -30.32
CA ALA A 172 2.01 -6.59 -30.62
C ALA A 172 3.18 -7.60 -30.57
N GLU A 173 3.08 -8.65 -29.74
CA GLU A 173 4.13 -9.67 -29.62
C GLU A 173 3.98 -10.78 -30.69
N THR A 174 2.79 -10.98 -31.24
CA THR A 174 2.56 -11.90 -32.38
C THR A 174 2.90 -11.31 -33.75
N ASP A 175 3.02 -9.98 -33.87
CA ASP A 175 3.21 -9.32 -35.18
C ASP A 175 4.68 -9.16 -35.61
N GLY A 176 5.63 -9.52 -34.74
CA GLY A 176 7.08 -9.43 -35.05
C GLY A 176 7.82 -10.77 -35.09
N VAL A 177 7.31 -11.82 -34.43
CA VAL A 177 7.96 -13.14 -34.34
C VAL A 177 6.93 -14.26 -34.36
N THR A 178 5.92 -14.19 -35.23
CA THR A 178 5.23 -15.41 -35.64
C THR A 178 6.01 -16.04 -36.78
N LEU A 179 6.80 -17.04 -36.38
CA LEU A 179 7.18 -18.20 -37.19
C LEU A 179 6.19 -18.37 -38.34
N GLN A 180 6.67 -18.22 -39.58
CA GLN A 180 5.90 -18.57 -40.76
C GLN A 180 5.22 -19.91 -40.46
N PRO A 181 3.87 -19.99 -40.46
CA PRO A 181 3.21 -21.25 -40.22
C PRO A 181 3.73 -22.13 -41.33
N PHE A 182 4.44 -23.20 -40.96
CA PHE A 182 4.92 -24.20 -41.88
C PHE A 182 3.82 -24.41 -42.90
N LYS A 183 4.08 -24.01 -44.15
CA LYS A 183 3.24 -24.34 -45.29
C LYS A 183 3.10 -25.84 -45.22
N ARG A 184 1.97 -26.31 -44.67
CA ARG A 184 1.58 -27.70 -44.65
C ARG A 184 1.09 -28.03 -46.06
N ASN A 185 1.99 -27.89 -47.02
CA ASN A 185 1.85 -28.52 -48.31
C ASN A 185 2.14 -29.99 -48.02
N GLY A 186 1.09 -30.79 -48.08
CA GLY A 186 1.20 -32.23 -47.98
C GLY A 186 2.23 -32.79 -48.96
N THR A 187 2.75 -33.95 -48.59
CA THR A 187 3.51 -34.88 -49.43
C THR A 187 4.84 -34.37 -50.00
N ALA A 188 5.93 -34.56 -49.24
CA ALA A 188 7.20 -35.12 -49.73
C ALA A 188 8.32 -34.96 -48.69
N MET A 189 8.34 -35.82 -47.68
CA MET A 189 9.60 -36.19 -47.03
C MET A 189 9.65 -37.71 -46.88
N MET A 190 9.76 -38.39 -48.02
CA MET A 190 10.32 -39.73 -48.09
C MET A 190 11.69 -39.54 -48.73
N LYS A 191 12.72 -39.39 -47.90
CA LYS A 191 14.11 -39.42 -48.35
C LYS A 191 14.47 -40.90 -48.47
N ASP A 192 14.45 -41.43 -49.69
CA ASP A 192 14.93 -42.78 -49.99
C ASP A 192 16.32 -42.96 -49.38
N ASN A 193 16.42 -43.86 -48.41
CA ASN A 193 17.66 -44.22 -47.76
C ASN A 193 18.34 -45.33 -48.59
N THR A 194 19.06 -44.96 -49.64
CA THR A 194 19.81 -45.89 -50.50
C THR A 194 21.20 -46.27 -49.97
N ARG A 195 21.39 -46.31 -48.65
CA ARG A 195 22.62 -46.84 -48.06
C ARG A 195 22.37 -47.59 -46.76
N ARG A 196 22.09 -48.89 -46.91
CA ARG A 196 22.68 -49.95 -46.08
C ARG A 196 22.45 -51.27 -46.81
N GLY A 197 23.51 -51.73 -47.47
CA GLY A 197 23.55 -53.02 -48.14
C GLY A 197 23.40 -54.17 -47.16
N LEU A 198 22.82 -55.25 -47.67
CA LEU A 198 23.04 -56.64 -47.24
C LEU A 198 24.56 -56.95 -47.33
N PRO A 199 25.09 -57.89 -46.53
CA PRO A 199 24.66 -59.29 -46.47
C PRO A 199 23.59 -59.61 -45.42
#